data_AF-A0AAU2ZL47-F1
#
_entry.id   AF-A0AAU2ZL47-F1
#
_cell.length_a   1.000
_cell.length_b   1.000
_cell.length_c   1.000
_cell.angle_alpha   90.00
_cell.angle_beta   90.00
_cell.angle_gamma   90.00
#
_symmetry.space_group_name_H-M   'P 1'
#
loop_
_entity.id
_entity.type
_entity.pdbx_description
1 polymer ?
#
loop_
_entity_poly.entity_id
_entity_poly.type
_entity_poly.pdbx_seq_one_letter_code
_entity_poly.pdbx_strand_id
1 'polypeptide(L)'
;MDLQGIGAVAAAGAALVSVLVGHRQVKAAIQTAEATYRSAVDAARTQGLNEHNQWRRTVRREVYAALLQAVLNHTDHAGKVFSQGAEDPRRAQEVFAASEPLATDMSHKKFVVRLEGPDEVSTAAQALITSAENLMDVCRVWAVSQRARSLLDDRAAAYPQEVERVREITAAFRVEGYWSLIGTPQMPDEANAMLGELRPLMRRIDVSLGYMSHLCTVQSATAYGDASHALDSAIGEFITEARMALDEVA
;
A
#
# COMPACT_ATOMS: atom_id res chain seq x y z
N MET A 1 28.99 14.41 -16.87
CA MET A 1 29.14 15.83 -16.52
C MET A 1 30.48 16.01 -15.85
N ASP A 2 31.24 17.01 -16.30
CA ASP A 2 32.63 17.29 -15.94
C ASP A 2 32.89 17.42 -14.44
N LEU A 3 33.80 16.59 -13.91
CA LEU A 3 34.43 16.76 -12.59
C LEU A 3 35.77 17.51 -12.68
N GLN A 4 36.06 18.15 -13.83
CA GLN A 4 37.32 18.87 -14.05
C GLN A 4 37.34 20.32 -13.51
N GLY A 5 36.21 20.85 -13.05
CA GLY A 5 36.08 22.28 -12.71
C GLY A 5 36.50 22.72 -11.30
N ILE A 6 36.57 21.82 -10.31
CA ILE A 6 36.68 22.22 -8.88
C ILE A 6 38.12 22.13 -8.34
N GLY A 7 39.02 21.45 -9.05
CA GLY A 7 40.44 21.36 -8.66
C GLY A 7 41.25 22.64 -8.90
N ALA A 8 40.73 23.61 -9.68
CA ALA A 8 41.50 24.78 -10.10
C ALA A 8 41.46 25.98 -9.13
N VAL A 9 40.53 26.02 -8.18
CA VAL A 9 40.38 27.19 -7.28
C VAL A 9 41.30 27.10 -6.04
N ALA A 10 41.80 25.91 -5.70
CA ALA A 10 42.69 25.73 -4.54
C ALA A 10 44.16 26.15 -4.78
N ALA A 11 44.61 26.24 -6.05
CA ALA A 11 46.03 26.51 -6.36
C ALA A 11 46.35 28.00 -6.60
N ALA A 12 45.37 28.87 -6.82
CA ALA A 12 45.59 30.26 -7.19
C ALA A 12 45.72 31.25 -6.00
N GLY A 13 45.45 30.80 -4.76
CA GLY A 13 45.50 31.67 -3.57
C GLY A 13 46.88 31.89 -2.97
N ALA A 14 47.90 31.13 -3.38
CA ALA A 14 49.20 31.09 -2.69
C ALA A 14 50.34 31.90 -3.37
N ALA A 15 50.07 32.61 -4.48
CA ALA A 15 51.14 33.20 -5.31
C ALA A 15 51.33 34.72 -5.21
N LEU A 16 50.66 35.45 -4.31
CA LEU A 16 50.64 36.93 -4.36
C LEU A 16 51.05 37.68 -3.08
N VAL A 17 51.91 37.10 -2.23
CA VAL A 17 52.56 37.89 -1.15
C VAL A 17 54.01 37.46 -0.96
N SER A 18 54.89 37.83 -1.89
CA SER A 18 56.34 37.77 -1.67
C SER A 18 57.06 38.93 -2.34
N VAL A 19 56.76 40.16 -1.93
CA VAL A 19 57.69 41.29 -2.13
C VAL A 19 57.58 42.22 -0.92
N LEU A 20 58.66 42.21 -0.11
CA LEU A 20 59.04 43.16 0.95
C LEU A 20 57.94 43.69 1.87
N VAL A 21 58.04 43.41 3.18
CA VAL A 21 57.06 43.73 4.25
C VAL A 21 57.53 43.01 5.54
N GLY A 22 58.26 43.66 6.45
CA GLY A 22 58.94 43.09 7.63
C GLY A 22 58.13 42.16 8.56
N HIS A 23 58.84 41.52 9.51
CA HIS A 23 58.43 40.40 10.37
C HIS A 23 57.01 40.45 11.00
N ARG A 24 56.39 41.62 11.16
CA ARG A 24 55.00 41.77 11.60
C ARG A 24 53.96 41.47 10.51
N GLN A 25 54.27 41.70 9.23
CA GLN A 25 53.39 41.35 8.11
C GLN A 25 53.38 39.86 7.81
N VAL A 26 54.48 39.15 8.08
CA VAL A 26 54.52 37.68 8.00
C VAL A 26 53.54 37.04 8.98
N LYS A 27 53.45 37.57 10.22
CA LYS A 27 52.44 37.11 11.20
C LYS A 27 51.01 37.35 10.72
N ALA A 28 50.74 38.53 10.15
CA ALA A 28 49.43 38.83 9.58
C ALA A 28 49.10 37.92 8.38
N ALA A 29 50.06 37.67 7.48
CA ALA A 29 49.88 36.77 6.34
C ALA A 29 49.60 35.32 6.77
N ILE A 30 50.31 34.82 7.79
CA ILE A 30 50.06 33.48 8.35
C ILE A 30 48.66 33.40 8.99
N GLN A 31 48.25 34.41 9.77
CA GLN A 31 46.92 34.44 10.36
C GLN A 31 45.80 34.48 9.31
N THR A 32 45.99 35.27 8.25
CA THR A 32 45.05 35.31 7.12
C THR A 32 44.99 33.98 6.38
N ALA A 33 46.14 33.33 6.16
CA ALA A 33 46.22 32.02 5.51
C ALA A 33 45.53 30.93 6.37
N GLU A 34 45.74 30.94 7.68
CA GLU A 34 45.10 30.00 8.61
C GLU A 34 43.58 30.22 8.68
N ALA A 35 43.12 31.48 8.72
CA ALA A 35 41.70 31.81 8.67
C ALA A 35 41.05 31.36 7.36
N THR A 36 41.73 31.56 6.23
CA THR A 36 41.28 31.13 4.90
C THR A 36 41.25 29.61 4.78
N TYR A 37 42.23 28.91 5.36
CA TYR A 37 42.25 27.46 5.39
C TYR A 37 41.07 26.90 6.20
N ARG A 38 40.83 27.45 7.41
CA ARG A 38 39.70 27.04 8.24
C ARG A 38 38.37 27.29 7.57
N SER A 39 38.18 28.47 6.95
CA SER A 39 36.96 28.78 6.21
C SER A 39 36.76 27.85 5.00
N ALA A 40 37.82 27.48 4.30
CA ALA A 40 37.75 26.52 3.20
C ALA A 40 37.36 25.12 3.67
N VAL A 41 37.90 24.65 4.81
CA VAL A 41 37.52 23.37 5.41
C VAL A 41 36.07 23.38 5.89
N ASP A 42 35.62 24.46 6.52
CA ASP A 42 34.23 24.59 6.98
C ASP A 42 33.25 24.68 5.81
N ALA A 43 33.63 25.39 4.73
CA ALA A 43 32.86 25.44 3.49
C ALA A 43 32.76 24.05 2.84
N ALA A 44 33.87 23.30 2.76
CA ALA A 44 33.87 21.94 2.22
C ALA A 44 33.01 20.98 3.07
N ARG A 45 33.05 21.08 4.40
CA ARG A 45 32.16 20.31 5.29
C ARG A 45 30.70 20.64 5.07
N THR A 46 30.37 21.93 5.02
CA THR A 46 28.99 22.40 4.79
C THR A 46 28.48 21.94 3.44
N GLN A 47 29.30 22.03 2.39
CA GLN A 47 28.98 21.53 1.07
C GLN A 47 28.71 20.02 1.08
N GLY A 48 29.58 19.23 1.71
CA GLY A 48 29.40 17.78 1.80
C GLY A 48 28.11 17.38 2.55
N LEU A 49 27.75 18.10 3.61
CA LEU A 49 26.48 17.87 4.32
C LEU A 49 25.27 18.20 3.44
N ASN A 50 25.33 19.30 2.69
CA ASN A 50 24.25 19.69 1.77
C ASN A 50 24.08 18.67 0.64
N GLU A 51 25.18 18.20 0.04
CA GLU A 51 25.15 17.16 -1.00
C GLU A 51 24.57 15.85 -0.46
N HIS A 52 24.97 15.42 0.74
CA HIS A 52 24.41 14.23 1.39
C HIS A 52 22.92 14.37 1.65
N ASN A 53 22.47 15.52 2.17
CA ASN A 53 21.07 15.82 2.42
C ASN A 53 20.24 15.81 1.12
N GLN A 54 20.76 16.40 0.05
CA GLN A 54 20.11 16.39 -1.26
C GLN A 54 20.00 14.96 -1.83
N TRP A 55 21.05 14.16 -1.68
CA TRP A 55 21.03 12.75 -2.07
C TRP A 55 19.96 11.97 -1.31
N ARG A 56 19.90 12.10 0.03
CA ARG A 56 18.87 11.45 0.86
C ARG A 56 17.45 11.84 0.46
N ARG A 57 17.20 13.13 0.20
CA ARG A 57 15.87 13.58 -0.29
C ARG A 57 15.49 12.95 -1.63
N THR A 58 16.46 12.81 -2.53
CA THR A 58 16.23 12.19 -3.85
C THR A 58 15.86 10.72 -3.71
N VAL A 59 16.64 9.95 -2.96
CA VAL A 59 16.37 8.52 -2.67
C VAL A 59 14.99 8.34 -2.02
N ARG A 60 14.69 9.13 -0.98
CA ARG A 60 13.39 9.07 -0.30
C ARG A 60 12.23 9.35 -1.26
N ARG A 61 12.34 10.40 -2.07
CA ARG A 61 11.30 10.74 -3.06
C ARG A 61 11.04 9.59 -4.03
N GLU A 62 12.09 8.97 -4.55
CA GLU A 62 11.98 7.84 -5.47
C GLU A 62 11.29 6.64 -4.81
N VAL A 63 11.70 6.31 -3.59
CA VAL A 63 11.15 5.19 -2.81
C VAL A 63 9.68 5.43 -2.46
N TYR A 64 9.31 6.63 -2.03
CA TYR A 64 7.92 6.99 -1.70
C TYR A 64 7.03 6.96 -2.95
N ALA A 65 7.50 7.49 -4.07
CA ALA A 65 6.78 7.45 -5.34
C ALA A 65 6.60 6.01 -5.85
N ALA A 66 7.63 5.16 -5.70
CA ALA A 66 7.56 3.77 -6.09
C ALA A 66 6.50 3.00 -5.28
N LEU A 67 6.44 3.22 -3.96
CA LEU A 67 5.39 2.60 -3.12
C LEU A 67 3.99 3.04 -3.57
N LEU A 68 3.77 4.35 -3.76
CA LEU A 68 2.47 4.87 -4.22
C LEU A 68 2.06 4.24 -5.55
N GLN A 69 2.99 4.10 -6.49
CA GLN A 69 2.70 3.44 -7.77
C GLN A 69 2.28 1.98 -7.59
N ALA A 70 2.95 1.22 -6.71
CA ALA A 70 2.57 -0.17 -6.44
C ALA A 70 1.18 -0.29 -5.81
N VAL A 71 0.86 0.60 -4.86
CA VAL A 71 -0.47 0.66 -4.23
C VAL A 71 -1.53 0.97 -5.27
N LEU A 72 -1.31 1.98 -6.12
CA LEU A 72 -2.26 2.32 -7.19
C LEU A 72 -2.46 1.17 -8.18
N ASN A 73 -1.38 0.50 -8.60
CA ASN A 73 -1.48 -0.67 -9.46
C ASN A 73 -2.30 -1.81 -8.81
N HIS A 74 -2.11 -2.05 -7.51
CA HIS A 74 -2.86 -3.04 -6.76
C HIS A 74 -4.35 -2.68 -6.64
N THR A 75 -4.64 -1.41 -6.38
CA THR A 75 -5.99 -0.85 -6.27
C THR A 75 -6.75 -0.89 -7.60
N ASP A 76 -6.10 -0.51 -8.71
CA ASP A 76 -6.67 -0.63 -10.05
C ASP A 76 -7.06 -2.09 -10.35
N HIS A 77 -6.24 -3.03 -9.87
CA HIS A 77 -6.51 -4.45 -10.01
C HIS A 77 -7.68 -4.91 -9.13
N ALA A 78 -7.81 -4.37 -7.92
CA ALA A 78 -8.96 -4.62 -7.04
C ALA A 78 -10.26 -4.14 -7.70
N GLY A 79 -10.26 -2.95 -8.29
CA GLY A 79 -11.39 -2.42 -9.07
C GLY A 79 -11.78 -3.31 -10.25
N LYS A 80 -10.79 -3.93 -10.93
CA LYS A 80 -11.04 -4.93 -11.99
C LYS A 80 -11.69 -6.20 -11.44
N VAL A 81 -11.21 -6.72 -10.31
CA VAL A 81 -11.84 -7.88 -9.64
C VAL A 81 -13.28 -7.56 -9.27
N PHE A 82 -13.54 -6.37 -8.73
CA PHE A 82 -14.87 -5.93 -8.33
C PHE A 82 -15.84 -5.85 -9.52
N SER A 83 -15.44 -5.13 -10.57
CA SER A 83 -16.25 -4.95 -11.79
C SER A 83 -16.49 -6.27 -12.52
N GLN A 84 -15.45 -7.10 -12.72
CA GLN A 84 -15.60 -8.41 -13.34
C GLN A 84 -16.41 -9.38 -12.48
N GLY A 85 -16.36 -9.26 -11.15
CA GLY A 85 -17.21 -10.06 -10.26
C GLY A 85 -18.70 -9.86 -10.55
N ALA A 86 -19.10 -8.67 -11.02
CA ALA A 86 -20.48 -8.40 -11.42
C ALA A 86 -20.82 -8.94 -12.83
N GLU A 87 -19.86 -8.93 -13.75
CA GLU A 87 -20.09 -9.30 -15.17
C GLU A 87 -19.83 -10.78 -15.47
N ASP A 88 -18.66 -11.29 -15.06
CA ASP A 88 -18.22 -12.67 -15.27
C ASP A 88 -17.45 -13.16 -14.03
N PRO A 89 -18.16 -13.80 -13.08
CA PRO A 89 -17.55 -14.26 -11.84
C PRO A 89 -16.46 -15.33 -12.03
N ARG A 90 -16.36 -16.01 -13.18
CA ARG A 90 -15.25 -16.94 -13.46
C ARG A 90 -13.97 -16.17 -13.75
N ARG A 91 -14.07 -15.15 -14.59
CA ARG A 91 -12.95 -14.29 -14.96
C ARG A 91 -12.42 -13.48 -13.78
N ALA A 92 -13.28 -13.06 -12.87
CA ALA A 92 -12.89 -12.36 -11.64
C ALA A 92 -11.90 -13.16 -10.77
N GLN A 93 -12.01 -14.51 -10.78
CA GLN A 93 -11.10 -15.37 -10.02
C GLN A 93 -9.71 -15.45 -10.65
N GLU A 94 -9.63 -15.47 -11.98
CA GLU A 94 -8.36 -15.40 -12.72
C GLU A 94 -7.66 -14.07 -12.48
N VAL A 95 -8.43 -12.98 -12.50
CA VAL A 95 -7.89 -11.65 -12.18
C VAL A 95 -7.45 -11.60 -10.73
N PHE A 96 -8.21 -12.14 -9.77
CA PHE A 96 -7.74 -12.20 -8.38
C PHE A 96 -6.40 -12.96 -8.26
N ALA A 97 -6.22 -14.10 -8.92
CA ALA A 97 -4.95 -14.84 -8.90
C ALA A 97 -3.78 -14.01 -9.44
N ALA A 98 -4.02 -13.15 -10.43
CA ALA A 98 -3.00 -12.22 -10.96
C ALA A 98 -2.64 -11.08 -9.99
N SER A 99 -3.31 -10.94 -8.83
CA SER A 99 -3.02 -9.89 -7.83
C SER A 99 -1.84 -10.21 -6.92
N GLU A 100 -1.47 -11.49 -6.77
CA GLU A 100 -0.39 -11.94 -5.89
C GLU A 100 0.98 -11.28 -6.18
N PRO A 101 1.45 -11.18 -7.44
CA PRO A 101 2.70 -10.48 -7.73
C PRO A 101 2.61 -8.98 -7.40
N LEU A 102 1.43 -8.36 -7.52
CA LEU A 102 1.23 -6.95 -7.16
C LEU A 102 1.29 -6.73 -5.64
N ALA A 103 0.68 -7.62 -4.86
CA ALA A 103 0.77 -7.59 -3.40
C ALA A 103 2.21 -7.79 -2.91
N THR A 104 2.95 -8.68 -3.58
CA THR A 104 4.38 -8.91 -3.31
C THR A 104 5.23 -7.68 -3.63
N ASP A 105 5.04 -7.06 -4.80
CA ASP A 105 5.74 -5.83 -5.19
C ASP A 105 5.46 -4.68 -4.20
N MET A 106 4.19 -4.47 -3.85
CA MET A 106 3.77 -3.48 -2.85
C MET A 106 4.45 -3.73 -1.48
N SER A 107 4.46 -4.98 -1.01
CA SER A 107 5.12 -5.37 0.24
C SER A 107 6.62 -5.10 0.20
N HIS A 108 7.31 -5.44 -0.90
CA HIS A 108 8.73 -5.15 -1.07
C HIS A 108 9.02 -3.64 -1.01
N LYS A 109 8.23 -2.81 -1.69
CA LYS A 109 8.42 -1.35 -1.66
C LYS A 109 8.19 -0.77 -0.28
N LYS A 110 7.28 -1.33 0.53
CA LYS A 110 7.13 -0.96 1.95
C LYS A 110 8.43 -1.15 2.74
N PHE A 111 9.11 -2.27 2.52
CA PHE A 111 10.36 -2.55 3.22
C PHE A 111 11.43 -1.53 2.88
N VAL A 112 11.48 -1.07 1.62
CA VAL A 112 12.39 0.01 1.21
C VAL A 112 12.00 1.34 1.86
N VAL A 113 10.70 1.67 1.94
CA VAL A 113 10.24 2.86 2.67
C VAL A 113 10.66 2.81 4.14
N ARG A 114 10.51 1.65 4.80
CA ARG A 114 10.95 1.47 6.19
C ARG A 114 12.46 1.61 6.37
N LEU A 115 13.24 1.29 5.35
CA LEU A 115 14.70 1.41 5.39
C LEU A 115 15.16 2.87 5.25
N GLU A 116 14.53 3.62 4.34
CA GLU A 116 14.99 4.96 3.92
C GLU A 116 14.26 6.12 4.61
N GLY A 117 13.00 5.89 4.98
CA GLY A 117 12.11 6.88 5.58
C GLY A 117 12.22 6.95 7.11
N PRO A 118 11.75 8.04 7.73
CA PRO A 118 11.55 8.09 9.17
C PRO A 118 10.37 7.21 9.60
N ASP A 119 10.25 6.98 10.90
CA ASP A 119 9.29 6.03 11.48
C ASP A 119 7.82 6.43 11.20
N GLU A 120 7.53 7.73 11.12
CA GLU A 120 6.21 8.28 10.81
C GLU A 120 5.78 7.89 9.39
N VAL A 121 6.68 8.06 8.41
CA VAL A 121 6.42 7.66 7.02
C VAL A 121 6.30 6.14 6.89
N SER A 122 7.11 5.38 7.63
CA SER A 122 7.00 3.92 7.66
C SER A 122 5.66 3.47 8.25
N THR A 123 5.17 4.14 9.28
CA THR A 123 3.87 3.85 9.91
C THR A 123 2.73 4.15 8.96
N ALA A 124 2.75 5.32 8.31
CA ALA A 124 1.77 5.67 7.29
C ALA A 124 1.80 4.71 6.09
N ALA A 125 2.99 4.26 5.66
CA ALA A 125 3.13 3.24 4.61
C ALA A 125 2.51 1.89 4.99
N GLN A 126 2.60 1.51 6.27
CA GLN A 126 1.92 0.31 6.78
C GLN A 126 0.41 0.47 6.73
N ALA A 127 -0.13 1.59 7.20
CA ALA A 127 -1.57 1.87 7.15
C ALA A 127 -2.08 1.84 5.70
N LEU A 128 -1.34 2.47 4.78
CA LEU A 128 -1.65 2.48 3.35
C LEU A 128 -1.77 1.08 2.76
N ILE A 129 -0.81 0.19 3.06
CA ILE A 129 -0.83 -1.19 2.56
C ILE A 129 -1.97 -1.99 3.17
N THR A 130 -2.18 -1.87 4.48
CA THR A 130 -3.30 -2.54 5.15
C THR A 130 -4.64 -2.13 4.53
N SER A 131 -4.82 -0.85 4.20
CA SER A 131 -6.04 -0.37 3.53
C SER A 131 -6.17 -0.92 2.10
N ALA A 132 -5.08 -1.00 1.35
CA ALA A 132 -5.08 -1.55 -0.01
C ALA A 132 -5.39 -3.07 -0.02
N GLU A 133 -4.81 -3.83 0.91
CA GLU A 133 -5.08 -5.26 1.10
C GLU A 133 -6.54 -5.48 1.51
N ASN A 134 -7.07 -4.66 2.43
CA ASN A 134 -8.47 -4.74 2.84
C ASN A 134 -9.43 -4.48 1.66
N LEU A 135 -9.12 -3.50 0.80
CA LEU A 135 -9.91 -3.26 -0.41
C LEU A 135 -9.91 -4.48 -1.33
N MET A 136 -8.76 -5.10 -1.57
CA MET A 136 -8.66 -6.33 -2.37
C MET A 136 -9.46 -7.48 -1.74
N ASP A 137 -9.39 -7.66 -0.43
CA ASP A 137 -10.16 -8.68 0.28
C ASP A 137 -11.66 -8.48 0.13
N VAL A 138 -12.15 -7.23 0.24
CA VAL A 138 -13.56 -6.88 -0.03
C VAL A 138 -13.93 -7.25 -1.47
N CYS A 139 -13.10 -6.89 -2.46
CA CYS A 139 -13.33 -7.22 -3.87
C CYS A 139 -13.33 -8.72 -4.15
N ARG A 140 -12.44 -9.47 -3.48
CA ARG A 140 -12.38 -10.94 -3.58
C ARG A 140 -13.65 -11.57 -3.04
N VAL A 141 -14.08 -11.19 -1.84
CA VAL A 141 -15.29 -11.74 -1.22
C VAL A 141 -16.51 -11.40 -2.08
N TRP A 142 -16.53 -10.23 -2.75
CA TRP A 142 -17.56 -9.85 -3.70
C TRP A 142 -17.63 -10.80 -4.89
N ALA A 143 -16.51 -10.95 -5.60
CA ALA A 143 -16.41 -11.82 -6.76
C ALA A 143 -16.83 -13.28 -6.44
N VAL A 144 -16.38 -13.81 -5.29
CA VAL A 144 -16.73 -15.17 -4.86
C VAL A 144 -18.23 -15.27 -4.52
N SER A 145 -18.81 -14.24 -3.90
CA SER A 145 -20.25 -14.22 -3.60
C SER A 145 -21.09 -14.16 -4.87
N GLN A 146 -20.67 -13.39 -5.88
CA GLN A 146 -21.34 -13.36 -7.18
C GLN A 146 -21.20 -14.70 -7.91
N ARG A 147 -20.03 -15.35 -7.82
CA ARG A 147 -19.84 -16.69 -8.38
C ARG A 147 -20.77 -17.71 -7.74
N ALA A 148 -20.91 -17.68 -6.43
CA ALA A 148 -21.81 -18.56 -5.70
C ALA A 148 -23.28 -18.37 -6.15
N ARG A 149 -23.71 -17.12 -6.35
CA ARG A 149 -25.06 -16.80 -6.84
C ARG A 149 -25.28 -17.27 -8.27
N SER A 150 -24.34 -16.99 -9.18
CA SER A 150 -24.39 -17.49 -10.56
C SER A 150 -24.48 -19.02 -10.61
N LEU A 151 -23.73 -19.72 -9.74
CA LEU A 151 -23.82 -21.19 -9.66
C LEU A 151 -25.19 -21.67 -9.17
N LEU A 152 -25.87 -20.95 -8.26
CA LEU A 152 -27.23 -21.28 -7.88
C LEU A 152 -28.22 -21.04 -9.03
N ASP A 153 -28.06 -19.93 -9.74
CA ASP A 153 -28.94 -19.57 -10.86
C ASP A 153 -28.82 -20.59 -12.01
N ASP A 154 -27.60 -21.06 -12.30
CA ASP A 154 -27.35 -22.13 -13.28
C ASP A 154 -28.11 -23.44 -12.94
N ARG A 155 -28.42 -23.68 -11.65
CA ARG A 155 -29.14 -24.87 -11.18
C ARG A 155 -30.65 -24.67 -11.08
N ALA A 156 -31.14 -23.43 -11.17
CA ALA A 156 -32.55 -23.09 -10.94
C ALA A 156 -33.50 -23.78 -11.93
N ALA A 157 -33.06 -24.04 -13.16
CA ALA A 157 -33.87 -24.74 -14.16
C ALA A 157 -34.08 -26.23 -13.83
N ALA A 158 -33.10 -26.87 -13.20
CA ALA A 158 -33.15 -28.30 -12.87
C ALA A 158 -33.73 -28.56 -11.46
N TYR A 159 -33.52 -27.63 -10.52
CA TYR A 159 -33.89 -27.77 -9.11
C TYR A 159 -34.57 -26.49 -8.58
N PRO A 160 -35.72 -26.08 -9.14
CA PRO A 160 -36.32 -24.78 -8.82
C PRO A 160 -36.71 -24.66 -7.35
N GLN A 161 -37.23 -25.73 -6.74
CA GLN A 161 -37.66 -25.72 -5.34
C GLN A 161 -36.48 -25.67 -4.38
N GLU A 162 -35.44 -26.46 -4.63
CA GLU A 162 -34.24 -26.45 -3.79
C GLU A 162 -33.48 -25.13 -3.89
N VAL A 163 -33.34 -24.56 -5.08
CA VAL A 163 -32.67 -23.27 -5.26
C VAL A 163 -33.43 -22.15 -4.55
N GLU A 164 -34.76 -22.13 -4.65
CA GLU A 164 -35.56 -21.13 -3.93
C GLU A 164 -35.42 -21.30 -2.42
N ARG A 165 -35.46 -22.54 -1.92
CA ARG A 165 -35.25 -22.81 -0.50
C ARG A 165 -33.86 -22.38 -0.01
N VAL A 166 -32.82 -22.57 -0.81
CA VAL A 166 -31.46 -22.05 -0.52
C VAL A 166 -31.48 -20.51 -0.44
N ARG A 167 -32.17 -19.83 -1.36
CA ARG A 167 -32.29 -18.36 -1.33
C ARG A 167 -33.03 -17.87 -0.09
N GLU A 168 -34.12 -18.53 0.30
CA GLU A 168 -34.87 -18.21 1.52
C GLU A 168 -33.99 -18.36 2.78
N ILE A 169 -33.34 -19.51 2.94
CA ILE A 169 -32.49 -19.78 4.10
C ILE A 169 -31.34 -18.78 4.15
N THR A 170 -30.66 -18.54 3.04
CA THR A 170 -29.53 -17.60 2.99
C THR A 170 -29.97 -16.14 3.20
N ALA A 171 -31.17 -15.77 2.78
CA ALA A 171 -31.75 -14.46 3.06
C ALA A 171 -32.10 -14.29 4.54
N ALA A 172 -32.76 -15.28 5.17
CA ALA A 172 -33.04 -15.28 6.60
C ALA A 172 -31.74 -15.19 7.41
N PHE A 173 -30.73 -15.98 7.05
CA PHE A 173 -29.41 -15.96 7.68
C PHE A 173 -28.72 -14.59 7.63
N ARG A 174 -28.93 -13.85 6.54
CA ARG A 174 -28.42 -12.49 6.34
C ARG A 174 -29.17 -11.46 7.18
N VAL A 175 -30.50 -11.52 7.20
CA VAL A 175 -31.36 -10.59 7.95
C VAL A 175 -31.10 -10.71 9.45
N GLU A 176 -30.97 -11.93 9.95
CA GLU A 176 -30.72 -12.19 11.38
C GLU A 176 -29.25 -12.00 11.78
N GLY A 177 -28.35 -11.70 10.82
CA GLY A 177 -26.94 -11.43 11.09
C GLY A 177 -26.14 -12.64 11.57
N TYR A 178 -26.60 -13.86 11.35
CA TYR A 178 -25.96 -15.08 11.85
C TYR A 178 -24.64 -15.43 11.16
N TRP A 179 -24.31 -14.80 10.03
CA TRP A 179 -23.10 -15.08 9.24
C TRP A 179 -21.81 -14.97 10.04
N SER A 180 -21.72 -14.01 10.97
CA SER A 180 -20.54 -13.80 11.82
C SER A 180 -20.42 -14.83 12.95
N LEU A 181 -21.48 -15.60 13.21
CA LEU A 181 -21.56 -16.60 14.27
C LEU A 181 -21.34 -18.03 13.75
N ILE A 182 -21.15 -18.23 12.44
CA ILE A 182 -20.93 -19.55 11.87
C ILE A 182 -19.69 -20.18 12.49
N GLY A 183 -19.87 -21.34 13.15
CA GLY A 183 -18.79 -22.09 13.77
C GLY A 183 -18.31 -21.55 15.12
N THR A 184 -19.01 -20.54 15.68
CA THR A 184 -18.72 -20.04 17.03
C THR A 184 -19.61 -20.72 18.08
N PRO A 185 -19.19 -20.74 19.36
CA PRO A 185 -20.03 -21.24 20.44
C PRO A 185 -21.29 -20.41 20.71
N GLN A 186 -21.35 -19.17 20.19
CA GLN A 186 -22.51 -18.29 20.36
C GLN A 186 -23.60 -18.51 19.31
N MET A 187 -23.44 -19.50 18.42
CA MET A 187 -24.38 -19.76 17.34
C MET A 187 -25.74 -20.24 17.87
N PRO A 188 -26.85 -19.53 17.56
CA PRO A 188 -28.19 -19.95 18.00
C PRO A 188 -28.59 -21.31 17.41
N ASP A 189 -29.41 -22.06 18.14
CA ASP A 189 -29.95 -23.36 17.69
C ASP A 189 -30.72 -23.24 16.36
N GLU A 190 -31.47 -22.15 16.18
CA GLU A 190 -32.16 -21.83 14.94
C GLU A 190 -31.19 -21.68 13.76
N ALA A 191 -30.08 -20.97 13.95
CA ALA A 191 -29.05 -20.82 12.93
C ALA A 191 -28.39 -22.17 12.59
N ASN A 192 -28.18 -23.02 13.60
CA ASN A 192 -27.67 -24.38 13.42
C ASN A 192 -28.66 -25.25 12.63
N ALA A 193 -29.96 -25.13 12.88
CA ALA A 193 -31.01 -25.82 12.14
C ALA A 193 -31.03 -25.37 10.67
N MET A 194 -30.97 -24.07 10.42
CA MET A 194 -30.86 -23.49 9.06
C MET A 194 -29.64 -24.03 8.30
N LEU A 195 -28.46 -24.09 8.93
CA LEU A 195 -27.27 -24.70 8.32
C LEU A 195 -27.43 -26.21 8.10
N GLY A 196 -28.11 -26.90 9.03
CA GLY A 196 -28.44 -28.31 8.93
C GLY A 196 -29.31 -28.63 7.70
N GLU A 197 -30.24 -27.74 7.37
CA GLU A 197 -31.09 -27.82 6.18
C GLU A 197 -30.35 -27.40 4.89
N LEU A 198 -29.49 -26.36 4.97
CA LEU A 198 -28.78 -25.83 3.82
C LEU A 198 -27.78 -26.83 3.22
N ARG A 199 -27.05 -27.59 4.05
CA ARG A 199 -26.05 -28.58 3.59
C ARG A 199 -26.62 -29.65 2.64
N PRO A 200 -27.70 -30.38 2.96
CA PRO A 200 -28.26 -31.38 2.05
C PRO A 200 -28.84 -30.75 0.79
N LEU A 201 -29.40 -29.54 0.84
CA LEU A 201 -29.88 -28.82 -0.34
C LEU A 201 -28.72 -28.51 -1.29
N MET A 202 -27.64 -27.92 -0.80
CA MET A 202 -26.44 -27.59 -1.59
C MET A 202 -25.82 -28.84 -2.24
N ARG A 203 -25.76 -29.97 -1.52
CA ARG A 203 -25.29 -31.25 -2.08
C ARG A 203 -26.21 -31.75 -3.19
N ARG A 204 -27.53 -31.62 -3.04
CA ARG A 204 -28.50 -32.08 -4.04
C ARG A 204 -28.40 -31.31 -5.36
N ILE A 205 -28.18 -30.00 -5.27
CA ILE A 205 -28.03 -29.13 -6.44
C ILE A 205 -26.59 -29.07 -6.98
N ASP A 206 -25.68 -29.89 -6.46
CA ASP A 206 -24.28 -29.97 -6.86
C ASP A 206 -23.56 -28.59 -6.81
N VAL A 207 -23.74 -27.89 -5.70
CA VAL A 207 -23.02 -26.66 -5.34
C VAL A 207 -22.14 -26.94 -4.13
N SER A 208 -20.85 -26.58 -4.24
CA SER A 208 -19.87 -26.82 -3.17
C SER A 208 -20.28 -26.14 -1.86
N LEU A 209 -20.19 -26.89 -0.75
CA LEU A 209 -20.41 -26.36 0.60
C LEU A 209 -19.46 -25.22 0.96
N GLY A 210 -18.32 -25.09 0.27
CA GLY A 210 -17.40 -23.96 0.45
C GLY A 210 -18.02 -22.60 0.09
N TYR A 211 -19.08 -22.57 -0.71
CA TYR A 211 -19.80 -21.33 -1.04
C TYR A 211 -20.85 -20.93 -0.01
N MET A 212 -21.13 -21.78 0.99
CA MET A 212 -22.21 -21.55 1.95
C MET A 212 -22.03 -20.22 2.71
N SER A 213 -20.83 -19.95 3.21
CA SER A 213 -20.51 -18.69 3.88
C SER A 213 -20.74 -17.48 2.97
N HIS A 214 -20.33 -17.57 1.70
CA HIS A 214 -20.48 -16.50 0.72
C HIS A 214 -21.93 -16.24 0.30
N LEU A 215 -22.77 -17.27 0.26
CA LEU A 215 -24.20 -17.13 0.05
C LEU A 215 -24.89 -16.47 1.25
N CYS A 216 -24.44 -16.82 2.46
CA CYS A 216 -24.95 -16.29 3.73
C CYS A 216 -24.37 -14.91 4.11
N THR A 217 -23.34 -14.41 3.43
CA THR A 217 -22.71 -13.12 3.76
C THR A 217 -23.48 -11.96 3.12
N VAL A 218 -23.77 -10.92 3.90
CA VAL A 218 -24.21 -9.64 3.35
C VAL A 218 -22.96 -8.92 2.84
N GLN A 219 -22.73 -8.96 1.53
CA GLN A 219 -21.86 -7.97 0.92
C GLN A 219 -22.71 -6.87 0.32
N SER A 220 -22.75 -5.74 1.01
CA SER A 220 -23.32 -4.49 0.51
C SER A 220 -22.29 -3.80 -0.39
N ALA A 221 -22.77 -3.08 -1.40
CA ALA A 221 -21.93 -2.15 -2.16
C ALA A 221 -21.24 -1.10 -1.26
N THR A 222 -21.76 -0.87 -0.04
CA THR A 222 -21.16 0.02 0.94
C THR A 222 -19.80 -0.49 1.43
N ALA A 223 -19.58 -1.81 1.57
CA ALA A 223 -18.30 -2.34 2.03
C ALA A 223 -17.14 -1.99 1.09
N TYR A 224 -17.39 -1.96 -0.22
CA TYR A 224 -16.42 -1.46 -1.20
C TYR A 224 -16.18 0.05 -1.03
N GLY A 225 -17.25 0.83 -0.88
CA GLY A 225 -17.17 2.27 -0.67
C GLY A 225 -16.38 2.63 0.60
N ASP A 226 -16.65 1.93 1.70
CA ASP A 226 -15.97 2.12 2.99
C ASP A 226 -14.48 1.77 2.89
N ALA A 227 -14.14 0.65 2.24
CA ALA A 227 -12.75 0.25 2.02
C ALA A 227 -12.01 1.20 1.07
N SER A 228 -12.67 1.68 0.02
CA SER A 228 -12.13 2.68 -0.91
C SER A 228 -11.86 4.00 -0.19
N HIS A 229 -12.79 4.47 0.63
CA HIS A 229 -12.61 5.69 1.41
C HIS A 229 -11.48 5.57 2.45
N ALA A 230 -11.37 4.42 3.11
CA ALA A 230 -10.26 4.14 4.03
C ALA A 230 -8.90 4.15 3.31
N LEU A 231 -8.84 3.65 2.08
CA LEU A 231 -7.64 3.73 1.25
C LEU A 231 -7.31 5.17 0.86
N ASP A 232 -8.30 5.96 0.43
CA ASP A 232 -8.09 7.37 0.06
C ASP A 232 -7.56 8.19 1.26
N SER A 233 -8.10 7.94 2.46
CA SER A 233 -7.60 8.55 3.70
C SER A 233 -6.13 8.17 3.94
N ALA A 234 -5.79 6.89 3.82
CA ALA A 234 -4.43 6.40 4.04
C ALA A 234 -3.43 6.91 2.98
N ILE A 235 -3.86 7.12 1.73
CA ILE A 235 -3.07 7.79 0.69
C ILE A 235 -2.77 9.23 1.12
N GLY A 236 -3.79 9.97 1.59
CA GLY A 236 -3.64 11.34 2.07
C GLY A 236 -2.67 11.47 3.24
N GLU A 237 -2.79 10.58 4.23
CA GLU A 237 -1.88 10.49 5.38
C GLU A 237 -0.44 10.21 4.93
N PHE A 238 -0.23 9.18 4.10
CA PHE A 238 1.11 8.85 3.60
C PHE A 238 1.74 10.01 2.82
N ILE A 239 1.00 10.68 1.95
CA ILE A 239 1.50 11.85 1.19
C ILE A 239 1.89 12.99 2.15
N THR A 240 1.12 13.20 3.21
CA THR A 240 1.39 14.25 4.21
C THR A 240 2.69 13.97 4.93
N GLU A 241 2.85 12.77 5.50
CA GLU A 241 4.09 12.36 6.19
C GLU A 241 5.30 12.36 5.24
N ALA A 242 5.12 11.87 4.02
CA ALA A 242 6.18 11.86 3.01
C ALA A 242 6.66 13.27 2.65
N ARG A 243 5.75 14.26 2.57
CA ARG A 243 6.10 15.66 2.32
C ARG A 243 6.86 16.27 3.50
N MET A 244 6.36 16.08 4.72
CA MET A 244 7.03 16.57 5.93
C MET A 244 8.46 16.02 6.03
N ALA A 245 8.65 14.71 5.81
CA ALA A 245 9.95 14.07 5.84
C ALA A 245 10.93 14.52 4.73
N LEU A 246 10.42 15.07 3.62
CA LEU A 246 11.24 15.64 2.56
C LEU A 246 11.63 17.10 2.84
N ASP A 247 10.77 17.83 3.55
CA ASP A 247 10.97 19.23 3.91
C ASP A 247 11.89 19.39 5.15
N GLU A 248 11.84 18.48 6.12
CA GLU A 248 12.68 18.49 7.34
C GLU A 248 14.19 18.35 7.08
N VAL A 249 14.58 17.89 5.88
CA VAL A 249 16.00 17.70 5.54
C VAL A 249 16.65 19.02 5.09
N ALA A 250 15.89 20.13 4.99
CA ALA A 250 16.33 21.48 4.57
C ALA A 250 16.83 22.37 5.71
#